data_AF-A0A7T5E2B9-F1
#
_entry.id   AF-A0A7T5E2B9-F1
#
_cell.length_a   1.000
_cell.length_b   1.000
_cell.length_c   1.000
_cell.angle_alpha   90.00
_cell.angle_beta   90.00
_cell.angle_gamma   90.00
#
_symmetry.space_group_name_H-M   'P 1'
#
loop_
_entity.id
_entity.type
_entity.pdbx_description
1 polymer ?
#
loop_
_entity_poly.entity_id
_entity_poly.type
_entity_poly.pdbx_seq_one_letter_code
_entity_poly.pdbx_strand_id
1 'polypeptide(L)' 'MLFSDPDYPHVVMSFAYRGFWLEIDQGEDQGLVLFSVWATHDRGCAVAVPGVYSRREAIYKAKRWVDQRLNP' A
#
# COMPACT_ATOMS: atom_id res chain seq x y z
N MET A 1 28.78 8.96 -11.80
CA MET A 1 27.77 8.64 -10.77
C MET A 1 26.43 8.73 -11.48
N LEU A 2 25.86 7.60 -11.90
CA LEU A 2 24.52 7.58 -12.46
C LEU A 2 23.57 7.69 -11.26
N PHE A 3 22.90 8.83 -11.14
CA PHE A 3 21.77 8.94 -10.23
C PHE A 3 20.66 8.10 -10.86
N SER A 4 20.34 6.96 -10.24
CA SER A 4 19.13 6.21 -10.58
C SER A 4 17.94 7.15 -10.37
N ASP A 5 17.00 7.14 -11.30
CA ASP A 5 15.77 7.91 -11.13
C ASP A 5 15.12 7.52 -9.79
N PRO A 6 14.70 8.51 -8.97
CA PRO A 6 14.05 8.21 -7.71
C PRO A 6 12.78 7.39 -7.94
N ASP A 7 12.66 6.29 -7.20
CA ASP A 7 11.48 5.43 -7.20
C ASP A 7 10.34 6.15 -6.48
N TYR A 8 9.59 6.94 -7.25
CA TYR A 8 8.44 7.68 -6.73
C TYR A 8 7.25 6.74 -6.54
N PRO A 9 6.37 6.99 -5.55
CA PRO A 9 5.15 6.23 -5.41
C PRO A 9 4.32 6.26 -6.71
N HIS A 10 4.08 5.08 -7.26
CA HIS A 10 3.27 4.80 -8.43
C HIS A 10 1.91 4.28 -7.97
N VAL A 11 1.10 5.18 -7.40
CA VAL A 11 -0.24 4.83 -6.93
C VAL A 11 -1.12 4.44 -8.12
N VAL A 12 -1.49 3.16 -8.18
CA VAL A 12 -2.31 2.58 -9.25
C VAL A 12 -3.78 2.51 -8.91
N MET A 13 -4.13 2.59 -7.62
CA MET A 13 -5.52 2.56 -7.16
C MET A 13 -5.63 3.16 -5.77
N SER A 14 -6.72 3.88 -5.50
CA SER A 14 -7.05 4.35 -4.15
C SER A 14 -8.51 4.12 -3.83
N PHE A 15 -8.82 3.84 -2.56
CA PHE A 15 -10.19 3.66 -2.09
C PHE A 15 -10.33 3.89 -0.58
N ALA A 16 -11.50 4.35 -0.16
CA ALA A 16 -11.83 4.47 1.26
C ALA A 16 -12.29 3.11 1.84
N TYR A 17 -11.85 2.80 3.06
CA TYR A 17 -12.30 1.64 3.82
C TYR A 17 -12.31 1.92 5.33
N ARG A 18 -13.51 1.89 5.94
CA ARG A 18 -13.74 2.06 7.40
C ARG A 18 -12.97 3.25 8.02
N GLY A 19 -13.00 4.40 7.37
CA GLY A 19 -12.35 5.64 7.84
C GLY A 19 -10.89 5.81 7.39
N PHE A 20 -10.30 4.80 6.73
CA PHE A 20 -8.97 4.92 6.13
C PHE A 20 -9.07 5.19 4.64
N TRP A 21 -8.22 6.08 4.13
CA TRP A 21 -7.89 6.19 2.72
C TRP A 21 -6.74 5.24 2.41
N LEU A 22 -6.99 4.25 1.55
CA LEU A 22 -6.01 3.24 1.18
C LEU A 22 -5.50 3.52 -0.23
N GLU A 23 -4.18 3.64 -0.37
CA GLU A 23 -3.49 3.90 -1.63
C GLU A 23 -2.61 2.68 -1.96
N ILE A 24 -2.88 2.05 -3.09
CA ILE A 24 -2.10 0.92 -3.59
C ILE A 24 -1.06 1.48 -4.55
N ASP A 25 0.19 1.23 -4.20
CA ASP A 25 1.36 1.59 -4.95
C ASP A 25 1.92 0.34 -5.65
N GLN A 26 2.35 0.50 -6.90
CA GLN A 26 2.91 -0.57 -7.72
C GLN A 26 4.37 -0.28 -8.02
N GLY A 27 5.27 -1.06 -7.42
CA GLY A 27 6.69 -1.03 -7.68
C GLY A 27 7.20 -2.27 -8.42
N GLU A 28 8.52 -2.34 -8.55
CA GLU A 28 9.24 -3.49 -9.07
C GLU A 28 10.36 -3.88 -8.10
N ASP A 29 10.45 -5.16 -7.76
CA ASP A 29 11.57 -5.73 -7.01
C ASP A 29 12.14 -6.91 -7.79
N GLN A 30 13.40 -6.83 -8.20
CA GLN A 30 14.10 -7.87 -8.97
C GLN A 30 13.34 -8.33 -10.24
N GLY A 31 12.69 -7.41 -10.96
CA GLY A 31 11.90 -7.74 -12.16
C GLY A 31 10.49 -8.25 -11.88
N LEU A 32 10.07 -8.32 -10.61
CA LEU A 32 8.73 -8.75 -10.21
C LEU A 32 7.89 -7.55 -9.78
N VAL A 33 6.66 -7.50 -10.28
CA VAL A 33 5.69 -6.47 -9.87
C VAL A 33 5.30 -6.69 -8.40
N LEU A 34 5.50 -5.65 -7.60
CA LEU A 34 5.18 -5.63 -6.18
C LEU A 34 4.08 -4.60 -5.90
N PHE A 35 3.15 -4.95 -5.03
CA PHE A 35 2.08 -4.06 -4.58
C PHE A 35 2.25 -3.73 -3.09
N SER A 36 2.47 -2.46 -2.79
CA SER A 36 2.46 -1.93 -1.42
C SER A 36 1.14 -1.17 -1.16
N VAL A 37 0.77 -1.01 0.11
CA VAL A 37 -0.45 -0.26 0.47
C VAL A 37 -0.16 0.69 1.62
N TRP A 38 -0.46 1.96 1.39
CA TRP A 38 -0.47 3.02 2.39
C TRP A 38 -1.88 3.22 2.92
N ALA A 39 -2.01 3.43 4.22
CA ALA A 39 -3.26 3.71 4.90
C ALA A 39 -3.17 5.04 5.62
N THR A 40 -3.96 6.00 5.15
CA THR A 40 -4.05 7.35 5.69
C THR A 40 -5.36 7.52 6.45
N HIS A 41 -5.28 8.09 7.65
CA HIS A 41 -6.40 8.47 8.51
C HIS A 41 -6.22 9.94 8.91
N ASP A 42 -7.24 10.55 9.52
CA ASP A 42 -7.18 11.95 9.98
C ASP A 42 -6.02 12.26 10.96
N ARG A 43 -5.46 11.25 11.64
CA ARG A 43 -4.37 11.39 12.62
C ARG A 43 -3.00 10.98 12.09
N GLY A 44 -2.89 10.53 10.85
CA GLY A 44 -1.60 10.13 10.28
C GLY A 44 -1.67 9.10 9.17
N CYS A 45 -0.51 8.62 8.76
CA CYS A 45 -0.33 7.66 7.67
C CYS A 45 0.56 6.50 8.12
N ALA A 46 0.28 5.29 7.64
CA ALA A 46 1.07 4.10 7.93
C ALA A 46 1.11 3.15 6.72
N VAL A 47 2.16 2.33 6.63
CA VAL A 47 2.23 1.24 5.67
C VAL A 47 1.37 0.07 6.17
N ALA A 48 0.28 -0.21 5.44
CA ALA A 48 -0.63 -1.32 5.74
C ALA A 48 -0.12 -2.65 5.18
N VAL A 49 0.49 -2.61 4.00
CA VAL A 49 1.10 -3.77 3.34
C VAL A 49 2.43 -3.34 2.75
N PRO A 50 3.58 -3.88 3.22
CA PRO A 50 4.89 -3.44 2.73
C PRO A 50 5.17 -3.91 1.29
N GLY A 51 4.56 -5.02 0.86
CA GLY A 51 4.75 -5.57 -0.48
C GLY A 51 4.15 -6.96 -0.63
N VAL A 52 3.44 -7.21 -1.72
CA VAL A 52 2.97 -8.53 -2.16
C VAL A 52 2.89 -8.59 -3.69
N TYR A 53 3.06 -9.78 -4.26
CA TYR A 53 3.09 -9.98 -5.72
C TYR A 53 1.70 -10.02 -6.38
N SER A 54 0.62 -9.72 -5.64
CA SER A 54 -0.74 -9.75 -6.15
C SER A 54 -1.54 -8.55 -5.64
N ARG A 55 -2.10 -7.78 -6.57
CA ARG A 55 -3.02 -6.68 -6.25
C ARG A 55 -4.19 -7.13 -5.39
N ARG A 56 -4.76 -8.31 -5.68
CA ARG A 56 -5.88 -8.86 -4.91
C ARG A 56 -5.47 -9.18 -3.48
N GLU A 57 -4.28 -9.74 -3.30
CA GLU A 57 -3.73 -10.01 -1.98
C GLU A 57 -3.42 -8.71 -1.22
N ALA A 58 -2.93 -7.67 -1.90
CA ALA A 58 -2.67 -6.36 -1.32
C ALA A 58 -3.95 -5.76 -0.73
N ILE A 59 -5.05 -5.79 -1.50
CA ILE A 59 -6.37 -5.33 -1.04
C ILE A 59 -6.85 -6.13 0.16
N TYR A 60 -6.75 -7.47 0.09
CA TYR A 60 -7.20 -8.34 1.17
C TYR A 60 -6.44 -8.06 2.48
N LYS A 61 -5.10 -8.01 2.41
CA LYS A 61 -4.24 -7.73 3.57
C LYS A 61 -4.45 -6.32 4.11
N ALA A 62 -4.65 -5.33 3.25
CA ALA A 62 -4.91 -3.95 3.68
C ALA A 62 -6.23 -3.83 4.46
N LYS A 63 -7.31 -4.45 3.98
CA LYS A 63 -8.58 -4.48 4.72
C LYS A 63 -8.43 -5.18 6.07
N ARG A 64 -7.76 -6.33 6.09
CA ARG A 64 -7.48 -7.07 7.34
C ARG A 64 -6.65 -6.23 8.32
N TRP A 65 -5.65 -5.49 7.84
CA TRP A 65 -4.84 -4.60 8.67
C TRP A 65 -5.66 -3.46 9.30
N VAL A 66 -6.65 -2.93 8.58
CA VAL A 66 -7.60 -1.94 9.10
C VAL A 66 -8.52 -2.59 10.14
N ASP A 67 -9.10 -3.75 9.83
CA ASP A 67 -10.01 -4.45 10.74
C ASP A 67 -9.34 -4.79 12.08
N GLN A 68 -8.08 -5.22 12.06
CA GLN A 68 -7.29 -5.51 13.27
C GLN A 68 -7.02 -4.26 14.13
N ARG A 69 -7.01 -3.06 13.55
CA ARG A 69 -6.80 -1.81 14.31
C ARG A 69 -8.08 -1.28 14.94
N LEU A 70 -9.20 -1.52 14.28
CA LEU A 70 -10.50 -1.10 14.78
C LEU A 70 -11.06 -2.08 15.81
N ASN A 71 -10.62 -3.34 15.77
CA ASN A 71 -10.98 -4.40 16.73
C ASN A 71 -9.70 -5.00 17.37
N PRO A 72 -9.05 -4.27 18.30
CA PRO A 72 -7.83 -4.73 18.95
C PRO A 72 -8.04 -5.94 19.87
#